data_AF-A0A7S0WYC3-F1
#
_entry.id   AF-A0A7S0WYC3-F1
#
_cell.length_a   1.000
_cell.length_b   1.000
_cell.length_c   1.000
_cell.angle_alpha   90.00
_cell.angle_beta   90.00
_cell.angle_gamma   90.00
#
_symmetry.space_group_name_H-M   'P 1'
#
loop_
_entity.id
_entity.type
_entity.pdbx_description
1 polymer ?
#
loop_
_entity_poly.entity_id
_entity_poly.type
_entity_poly.pdbx_seq_one_letter_code
_entity_poly.pdbx_strand_id
1 'polypeptide(L)'
;ELLLILGDELRLKADRLAPKYIALALWAYGTLQTLPPPPVMAALEAQAVQCARAFNPQDLSNTLWALATLKHPLEPGLAAALERQVATEAHNFEPQGLANVVWAWARLGHVPAPQALDALAAKLQQQHVSATGTPFPHSIVTTQ
;
A
#
# COMPACT_ATOMS: atom_id res chain seq x y z
N GLU A 1 8.86 27.09 1.35
CA GLU A 1 9.09 27.31 2.81
C GLU A 1 8.33 26.31 3.68
N LEU A 2 7.00 26.18 3.59
CA LEU A 2 6.22 25.19 4.38
C LEU A 2 6.72 23.74 4.28
N LEU A 3 7.04 23.24 3.08
CA LEU A 3 7.56 21.87 2.91
C LEU A 3 8.96 21.65 3.53
N LEU A 4 9.77 22.71 3.60
CA LEU A 4 11.10 22.63 4.22
C LEU A 4 10.97 22.56 5.75
N ILE A 5 10.12 23.41 6.33
CA ILE A 5 9.81 23.41 7.77
C ILE A 5 9.20 22.07 8.18
N LEU A 6 8.23 21.57 7.40
CA LEU A 6 7.64 20.25 7.61
C LEU A 6 8.68 19.14 7.44
N GLY A 7 9.57 19.25 6.46
CA GLY A 7 10.65 18.29 6.25
C GLY A 7 11.59 18.18 7.44
N ASP A 8 12.03 19.31 8.01
CA ASP A 8 12.89 19.33 9.19
C ASP A 8 12.19 18.75 10.41
N GLU A 9 10.91 19.08 10.64
CA GLU A 9 10.14 18.51 11.75
C GLU A 9 9.92 17.00 11.60
N LEU A 10 9.59 16.55 10.39
CA LEU A 10 9.43 15.12 10.09
C LEU A 10 10.73 14.36 10.32
N ARG A 11 11.87 14.93 9.92
CA ARG A 11 13.18 14.32 10.15
C ARG A 11 13.50 14.19 11.64
N LEU A 12 13.23 15.23 12.42
CA LEU A 12 13.50 15.24 13.86
C LEU A 12 12.64 14.24 14.65
N LYS A 13 11.45 13.92 14.15
CA LYS A 13 10.47 13.04 14.82
C LYS A 13 10.31 11.67 14.14
N ALA A 14 11.10 11.40 13.08
CA ALA A 14 10.91 10.24 12.22
C ALA A 14 10.89 8.92 13.01
N ASP A 15 11.77 8.76 13.99
CA ASP A 15 11.91 7.59 14.87
C ASP A 15 10.63 7.23 15.65
N ARG A 16 9.69 8.18 15.78
CA ARG A 16 8.45 8.03 16.56
C ARG A 16 7.20 8.19 15.71
N LEU A 17 7.34 8.38 14.40
CA LEU A 17 6.18 8.49 13.53
C LEU A 17 5.43 7.16 13.49
N ALA A 18 4.13 7.25 13.77
CA ALA A 18 3.22 6.15 13.50
C ALA A 18 3.10 5.95 11.97
N PRO A 19 2.85 4.70 11.50
CA PRO A 19 2.68 4.35 10.09
C PRO A 19 1.87 5.35 9.27
N LYS A 20 0.68 5.72 9.77
CA LYS A 20 -0.22 6.66 9.12
C LYS A 20 0.41 8.01 8.78
N TYR A 21 1.32 8.51 9.62
CA TYR A 21 1.96 9.81 9.39
C TYR A 21 3.08 9.72 8.34
N ILE A 22 3.75 8.57 8.25
CA ILE A 22 4.72 8.29 7.19
C ILE A 22 3.99 8.21 5.85
N ALA A 23 2.92 7.42 5.78
CA ALA A 23 2.11 7.25 4.59
C ALA A 23 1.50 8.59 4.14
N LEU A 24 0.96 9.38 5.08
CA LEU A 24 0.40 10.70 4.78
C LEU A 24 1.45 11.70 4.29
N ALA A 25 2.65 11.70 4.90
CA ALA A 25 3.74 12.55 4.46
C ALA A 25 4.15 12.21 3.03
N LEU A 26 4.43 10.94 2.74
CA LEU A 26 4.78 10.49 1.39
C LEU A 26 3.67 10.78 0.39
N TRP A 27 2.42 10.53 0.76
CA TRP A 27 1.25 10.86 -0.07
C TRP A 27 1.17 12.35 -0.39
N ALA A 28 1.42 13.23 0.58
CA ALA A 28 1.42 14.68 0.36
C ALA A 28 2.54 15.08 -0.63
N TYR A 29 3.75 14.55 -0.46
CA TYR A 29 4.85 14.77 -1.40
C TYR A 29 4.52 14.26 -2.82
N GLY A 30 3.94 13.06 -2.94
CA GLY A 30 3.49 12.50 -4.21
C GLY A 30 2.40 13.35 -4.88
N THR A 31 1.43 13.84 -4.10
CA THR A 31 0.36 14.72 -4.57
C THR A 31 0.89 16.06 -5.06
N LEU A 32 1.89 16.61 -4.37
CA LEU A 32 2.57 17.84 -4.74
C LEU A 32 3.64 17.64 -5.83
N GLN A 33 3.84 16.39 -6.29
CA GLN A 33 4.84 16.01 -7.29
C GLN A 33 6.25 16.52 -6.96
N THR A 34 6.59 16.53 -5.68
CA THR A 34 7.87 17.01 -5.18
C THR A 34 8.48 15.97 -4.26
N LEU A 35 9.78 15.70 -4.43
CA LEU A 35 10.48 14.74 -3.61
C LEU A 35 10.73 15.33 -2.21
N PRO A 36 10.57 14.53 -1.13
CA PRO A 36 11.10 14.93 0.16
C PRO A 36 12.62 15.19 0.04
N PRO A 37 13.18 16.15 0.79
CA PRO A 37 14.63 16.32 0.85
C PRO A 37 15.30 14.99 1.22
N PRO A 38 16.46 14.62 0.65
CA PRO A 38 17.05 13.28 0.84
C PRO A 38 17.18 12.82 2.30
N PRO A 39 17.58 13.67 3.28
CA PRO A 39 17.62 13.28 4.68
C PRO A 39 16.24 12.97 5.28
N VAL A 40 15.19 13.63 4.80
CA VAL A 40 13.80 13.39 5.21
C VAL A 40 13.33 12.07 4.61
N MET A 41 13.58 11.84 3.33
CA MET A 41 13.22 10.60 2.64
C MET A 41 13.84 9.38 3.34
N ALA A 42 15.16 9.42 3.57
CA ALA A 42 15.87 8.35 4.25
C ALA A 42 15.32 8.07 5.66
N ALA A 43 14.95 9.11 6.41
CA ALA A 43 14.37 8.97 7.74
C ALA A 43 12.96 8.33 7.71
N LEU A 44 12.12 8.73 6.74
CA LEU A 44 10.80 8.15 6.54
C LEU A 44 10.89 6.67 6.12
N GLU A 45 11.79 6.33 5.20
CA GLU A 45 12.01 4.94 4.78
C GLU A 45 12.56 4.06 5.90
N ALA A 46 13.54 4.57 6.65
CA ALA A 46 14.09 3.84 7.79
C ALA A 46 13.01 3.55 8.84
N GLN A 47 12.17 4.54 9.16
CA GLN A 47 11.06 4.33 10.07
C GLN A 47 10.01 3.38 9.48
N ALA A 48 9.67 3.51 8.19
CA ALA A 48 8.73 2.63 7.53
C ALA A 48 9.17 1.17 7.62
N VAL A 49 10.47 0.88 7.47
CA VAL A 49 11.02 -0.47 7.68
C VAL A 49 10.80 -0.93 9.13
N GLN A 50 11.08 -0.08 10.12
CA GLN A 50 10.96 -0.42 11.54
C GLN A 50 9.50 -0.71 11.96
N CYS A 51 8.56 0.10 11.48
CA CYS A 51 7.15 0.00 11.87
C CYS A 51 6.24 -0.63 10.81
N ALA A 52 6.79 -1.25 9.76
CA ALA A 52 6.04 -1.85 8.65
C ALA A 52 4.89 -2.76 9.10
N ARG A 53 5.10 -3.54 10.16
CA ARG A 53 4.09 -4.47 10.70
C ARG A 53 2.83 -3.80 11.25
N ALA A 54 2.88 -2.50 11.49
CA ALA A 54 1.76 -1.70 11.99
C ALA A 54 1.06 -0.91 10.89
N PHE A 55 1.52 -0.99 9.63
CA PHE A 55 0.83 -0.37 8.51
C PHE A 55 -0.48 -1.12 8.24
N ASN A 56 -1.57 -0.37 8.16
CA ASN A 56 -2.85 -0.89 7.68
C ASN A 56 -2.89 -0.86 6.12
N PRO A 57 -3.92 -1.45 5.48
CA PRO A 57 -4.05 -1.46 4.03
C PRO A 57 -3.99 -0.08 3.36
N GLN A 58 -4.57 0.94 3.98
CA GLN A 58 -4.57 2.31 3.44
C GLN A 58 -3.17 2.90 3.50
N ASP A 59 -2.46 2.74 4.62
CA ASP A 59 -1.08 3.22 4.79
C ASP A 59 -0.14 2.57 3.76
N LEU A 60 -0.28 1.27 3.53
CA LEU A 60 0.49 0.53 2.51
C LEU A 60 0.23 1.07 1.11
N SER A 61 -1.06 1.19 0.75
CA SER A 61 -1.45 1.64 -0.59
C SER A 61 -0.99 3.09 -0.86
N ASN A 62 -1.13 3.99 0.11
CA ASN A 62 -0.69 5.38 0.01
C ASN A 62 0.83 5.48 -0.11
N THR A 63 1.56 4.70 0.70
CA THR A 63 3.03 4.67 0.67
C THR A 63 3.53 4.20 -0.69
N LEU A 64 3.09 3.04 -1.16
CA LEU A 64 3.51 2.50 -2.45
C LEU A 64 3.09 3.39 -3.62
N TRP A 65 1.86 3.92 -3.61
CA TRP A 65 1.38 4.86 -4.62
C TRP A 65 2.23 6.13 -4.67
N ALA A 66 2.60 6.69 -3.52
CA ALA A 66 3.43 7.88 -3.44
C ALA A 66 4.83 7.64 -4.03
N LEU A 67 5.49 6.56 -3.64
CA LEU A 67 6.81 6.18 -4.15
C LEU A 67 6.78 5.99 -5.68
N ALA A 68 5.77 5.30 -6.19
CA ALA A 68 5.57 5.10 -7.62
C ALA A 68 5.26 6.40 -8.38
N THR A 69 4.51 7.31 -7.76
CA THR A 69 4.19 8.63 -8.34
C THR A 69 5.43 9.50 -8.43
N LEU A 70 6.24 9.51 -7.37
CA LEU A 70 7.52 10.22 -7.29
C LEU A 70 8.63 9.56 -8.11
N LYS A 71 8.39 8.34 -8.63
CA LYS A 71 9.40 7.48 -9.29
C LYS A 71 10.62 7.24 -8.40
N HIS A 72 10.39 7.20 -7.09
CA HIS A 72 11.43 6.92 -6.10
C HIS A 72 11.63 5.40 -6.00
N PRO A 73 12.85 4.88 -6.17
CA PRO A 73 13.11 3.45 -6.16
C PRO A 73 12.73 2.82 -4.81
N LEU A 74 12.21 1.59 -4.86
CA LEU A 74 11.87 0.85 -3.66
C LEU A 74 13.12 0.11 -3.17
N GLU A 75 13.78 0.65 -2.16
CA GLU A 75 14.99 0.02 -1.60
C GLU A 75 14.68 -1.39 -1.06
N PRO A 76 15.60 -2.38 -1.21
CA PRO A 76 15.30 -3.78 -0.94
C PRO A 76 14.74 -4.06 0.47
N GLY A 77 15.25 -3.36 1.49
CA GLY A 77 14.78 -3.51 2.87
C GLY A 77 13.35 -3.02 3.06
N LEU A 78 13.00 -1.89 2.43
CA LEU A 78 11.65 -1.34 2.46
C LEU A 78 10.68 -2.22 1.65
N ALA A 79 11.09 -2.66 0.46
CA ALA A 79 10.32 -3.55 -0.38
C ALA A 79 9.91 -4.83 0.37
N ALA A 80 10.89 -5.54 0.96
CA ALA A 80 10.65 -6.77 1.68
C ALA A 80 9.74 -6.58 2.92
N ALA A 81 9.85 -5.43 3.59
CA ALA A 81 9.03 -5.12 4.76
C ALA A 81 7.57 -4.83 4.37
N LEU A 82 7.37 -3.98 3.36
CA LEU A 82 6.04 -3.61 2.87
C LEU A 82 5.32 -4.79 2.21
N GLU A 83 6.01 -5.61 1.40
CA GLU A 83 5.43 -6.79 0.76
C GLU A 83 4.94 -7.83 1.76
N ARG A 84 5.72 -8.08 2.82
CA ARG A 84 5.31 -8.99 3.89
C ARG A 84 4.05 -8.48 4.59
N GLN A 85 3.98 -7.18 4.81
CA GLN A 85 2.80 -6.58 5.40
C GLN A 85 1.60 -6.60 4.44
N VAL A 86 1.81 -6.37 3.13
CA VAL A 86 0.75 -6.52 2.11
C VAL A 86 0.20 -7.95 2.13
N ALA A 87 1.07 -8.97 2.21
CA ALA A 87 0.62 -10.36 2.31
C ALA A 87 -0.19 -10.62 3.59
N THR A 88 0.22 -10.02 4.71
CA THR A 88 -0.46 -10.14 6.02
C THR A 88 -1.83 -9.47 6.00
N GLU A 89 -1.93 -8.29 5.39
CA GLU A 89 -3.13 -7.47 5.33
C GLU A 89 -4.01 -7.73 4.10
N ALA A 90 -3.67 -8.74 3.28
CA ALA A 90 -4.30 -8.98 1.98
C ALA A 90 -5.83 -9.00 2.05
N HIS A 91 -6.40 -9.65 3.07
CA HIS A 91 -7.84 -9.77 3.29
C HIS A 91 -8.52 -8.45 3.68
N ASN A 92 -7.78 -7.51 4.27
CA ASN A 92 -8.31 -6.24 4.77
C ASN A 92 -8.27 -5.13 3.71
N PHE A 93 -7.61 -5.34 2.57
CA PHE A 93 -7.60 -4.35 1.49
C PHE A 93 -9.01 -4.12 0.92
N GLU A 94 -9.33 -2.88 0.63
CA GLU A 94 -10.41 -2.56 -0.31
C GLU A 94 -9.93 -2.73 -1.76
N PRO A 95 -10.85 -2.88 -2.74
CA PRO A 95 -10.47 -3.04 -4.15
C PRO A 95 -9.54 -1.94 -4.68
N GLN A 96 -9.80 -0.68 -4.32
CA GLN A 96 -8.96 0.46 -4.74
C GLN A 96 -7.56 0.38 -4.14
N GLY A 97 -7.43 0.04 -2.85
CA GLY A 97 -6.14 -0.10 -2.19
C GLY A 97 -5.29 -1.20 -2.84
N LEU A 98 -5.91 -2.34 -3.18
CA LEU A 98 -5.23 -3.43 -3.89
C LEU A 98 -4.77 -2.99 -5.29
N ALA A 99 -5.65 -2.32 -6.05
CA ALA A 99 -5.30 -1.80 -7.36
C ALA A 99 -4.11 -0.82 -7.30
N ASN A 100 -4.07 0.05 -6.29
CA ASN A 100 -2.96 0.98 -6.07
C ASN A 100 -1.64 0.26 -5.80
N VAL A 101 -1.65 -0.79 -4.98
CA VAL A 101 -0.45 -1.59 -4.68
C VAL A 101 0.10 -2.24 -5.94
N VAL A 102 -0.75 -2.92 -6.71
CA VAL A 102 -0.33 -3.62 -7.95
C VAL A 102 0.15 -2.61 -9.00
N TRP A 103 -0.56 -1.50 -9.18
CA TRP A 103 -0.15 -0.43 -10.08
C TRP A 103 1.21 0.16 -9.67
N ALA A 104 1.44 0.37 -8.38
CA ALA A 104 2.69 0.93 -7.87
C ALA A 104 3.88 0.02 -8.19
N TRP A 105 3.76 -1.29 -7.93
CA TRP A 105 4.81 -2.25 -8.29
C TRP A 105 5.09 -2.26 -9.79
N ALA A 106 4.04 -2.32 -10.63
CA ALA A 106 4.19 -2.28 -12.08
C ALA A 106 4.88 -0.99 -12.55
N ARG A 107 4.50 0.16 -11.98
CA ARG A 107 5.07 1.47 -12.34
C ARG A 107 6.52 1.63 -11.89
N LEU A 108 6.90 1.03 -10.77
CA LEU A 108 8.28 1.01 -10.29
C LEU A 108 9.14 -0.03 -11.01
N GLY A 109 8.55 -0.90 -11.85
CA GLY A 109 9.23 -2.05 -12.42
C GLY A 109 9.65 -3.07 -11.36
N HIS A 110 8.99 -3.04 -10.21
CA HIS A 110 9.29 -3.89 -9.06
C HIS A 110 8.53 -5.20 -9.16
N VAL A 111 9.24 -6.32 -9.10
CA VAL A 111 8.64 -7.65 -9.06
C VAL A 111 8.49 -8.06 -7.59
N PRO A 112 7.28 -8.03 -7.01
CA PRO A 112 7.08 -8.40 -5.62
C PRO A 112 7.33 -9.90 -5.40
N ALA A 113 7.66 -10.27 -4.17
CA ALA A 113 7.85 -11.65 -3.79
C ALA A 113 6.58 -12.49 -4.03
N PRO A 114 6.70 -13.78 -4.43
CA PRO A 114 5.56 -14.64 -4.73
C PRO A 114 4.52 -14.67 -3.60
N GLN A 115 4.95 -14.64 -2.35
CA GLN A 115 4.07 -14.66 -1.18
C GLN A 115 3.08 -13.48 -1.16
N ALA A 116 3.51 -12.29 -1.59
CA ALA A 116 2.64 -11.13 -1.66
C ALA A 116 1.63 -11.26 -2.81
N LEU A 117 2.07 -11.76 -3.97
CA LEU A 117 1.18 -12.00 -5.11
C LEU A 117 0.14 -13.09 -4.81
N ASP A 118 0.57 -14.21 -4.22
CA ASP A 118 -0.29 -15.34 -3.88
C ASP A 118 -1.36 -14.93 -2.86
N ALA A 119 -0.99 -14.13 -1.84
CA ALA A 119 -1.93 -13.61 -0.85
C ALA A 119 -3.00 -12.71 -1.49
N LEU A 120 -2.60 -11.80 -2.39
CA LEU A 120 -3.54 -10.95 -3.12
C LEU A 120 -4.44 -11.77 -4.06
N ALA A 121 -3.89 -12.78 -4.74
CA ALA A 121 -4.64 -13.66 -5.63
C ALA A 121 -5.69 -14.49 -4.87
N ALA A 122 -5.31 -15.07 -3.72
CA ALA A 122 -6.21 -15.85 -2.87
C ALA A 122 -7.42 -15.02 -2.41
N LYS A 123 -7.19 -13.75 -2.04
CA LYS A 123 -8.27 -12.83 -1.68
C LYS A 123 -9.24 -12.57 -2.84
N LEU A 124 -8.73 -12.31 -4.05
CA LEU A 124 -9.58 -12.06 -5.23
C LEU A 124 -10.43 -13.29 -5.57
N GLN A 125 -9.89 -14.50 -5.40
CA GLN A 125 -10.62 -15.75 -5.59
C GLN A 125 -11.77 -15.90 -4.58
N GLN A 126 -11.54 -15.59 -3.29
CA GLN A 126 -12.59 -15.66 -2.25
C GLN A 126 -13.77 -14.70 -2.51
N GLN A 127 -13.51 -13.52 -3.09
CA GLN A 127 -14.56 -12.57 -3.45
C GLN A 127 -15.43 -13.07 -4.61
N HIS A 128 -14.85 -13.80 -5.58
CA HIS A 128 -15.61 -14.40 -6.69
C HIS A 128 -16.48 -15.59 -6.25
N VAL A 129 -16.02 -16.40 -5.29
CA VAL A 129 -16.79 -17.53 -4.75
C VAL A 129 -17.98 -17.05 -3.92
N SER A 130 -17.83 -15.95 -3.16
CA SER A 130 -18.92 -15.36 -2.38
C SER A 130 -20.03 -14.74 -3.25
N ALA A 131 -19.68 -14.19 -4.43
CA ALA A 131 -20.64 -13.58 -5.34
C ALA A 131 -21.48 -14.60 -6.14
N THR A 132 -21.07 -15.86 -6.20
CA THR A 132 -21.76 -16.94 -6.93
C THR A 132 -22.66 -17.80 -6.03
N GLY A 133 -22.82 -17.43 -4.74
CA GLY A 133 -23.48 -18.24 -3.71
C GLY A 133 -24.96 -17.96 -3.41
N THR A 134 -25.65 -17.04 -4.10
CA THR A 134 -27.12 -16.93 -3.97
C THR A 134 -27.79 -17.80 -5.03
N PRO A 135 -28.41 -18.95 -4.69
CA PRO A 135 -29.20 -19.69 -5.65
C PRO A 135 -30.43 -18.85 -5.99
N PHE A 136 -30.58 -18.50 -7.26
CA PHE A 136 -31.84 -17.99 -7.78
C PHE A 136 -32.96 -18.98 -7.38
N PRO A 137 -34.06 -18.54 -6.76
CA PRO A 137 -35.16 -19.44 -6.49
C PRO A 137 -35.76 -19.87 -7.83
N HIS A 138 -35.54 -21.14 -8.19
CA HIS A 138 -36.23 -21.80 -9.28
C HIS A 138 -37.71 -21.95 -8.93
N SER A 139 -38.53 -20.99 -9.35
CA SER A 139 -39.96 -21.25 -9.53
C SER A 139 -40.17 -21.77 -10.95
N ILE A 140 -40.11 -23.09 -11.07
CA ILE A 140 -40.72 -23.82 -12.19
C ILE A 140 -42.23 -23.73 -11.97
N VAL A 141 -42.94 -23.02 -12.84
CA VAL A 141 -44.37 -23.26 -13.07
C VAL A 141 -44.57 -23.40 -14.57
N THR A 142 -44.49 -24.65 -15.03
CA THR A 142 -45.17 -25.11 -16.22
C THR A 142 -46.58 -25.49 -15.79
N THR A 143 -47.59 -24.80 -16.32
CA THR A 143 -48.94 -25.37 -16.36
C THR A 143 -49.58 -25.02 -17.70
N GLN A 144 -50.35 -26.00 -18.16
CA GLN A 144 -50.99 -26.21 -19.46
C GLN A 144 -51.87 -25.07 -19.96
#